data_AF-A0A965TCU1-F1
#
_entry.id   AF-A0A965TCU1-F1
#
_cell.length_a   1.000
_cell.length_b   1.000
_cell.length_c   1.000
_cell.angle_alpha   90.00
_cell.angle_beta   90.00
_cell.angle_gamma   90.00
#
_symmetry.space_group_name_H-M   'P 1'
#
loop_
_entity.id
_entity.type
_entity.pdbx_description
1 polymer ?
#
loop_
_entity_poly.entity_id
_entity_poly.type
_entity_poly.pdbx_seq_one_letter_code
_entity_poly.pdbx_strand_id
1 'polypeptide(L)'
;MSTTMSKFTFTTLKTILFALVLTLSTNELFAQTNNGIFFQAVARDNFSNPAKDRKIFVQSSIIQTTPTGAKVLTEEHQANTD
;
A
#
# COMPACT_ATOMS: atom_id res chain seq x y z
N MET A 1 4.10 -27.15 48.54
CA MET A 1 3.93 -26.01 47.61
C MET A 1 2.66 -26.29 46.82
N SER A 2 1.54 -25.68 47.22
CA SER A 2 0.21 -26.01 46.68
C SER A 2 -0.09 -25.11 45.48
N THR A 3 -0.19 -25.69 44.28
CA THR A 3 -0.62 -25.01 43.07
C THR A 3 -2.14 -25.06 42.97
N THR A 4 -2.80 -23.93 43.22
CA THR A 4 -4.23 -23.75 42.96
C THR A 4 -4.46 -23.68 41.46
N MET A 5 -5.15 -24.66 40.89
CA MET A 5 -5.60 -24.58 39.50
C MET A 5 -6.75 -23.58 39.37
N SER A 6 -6.56 -22.60 38.47
CA SER A 6 -7.59 -21.65 38.05
C SER A 6 -8.79 -22.36 37.43
N LYS A 7 -10.00 -22.04 37.87
CA LYS A 7 -11.24 -22.64 37.36
C LYS A 7 -11.64 -21.95 36.06
N PHE A 8 -11.81 -22.73 35.01
CA PHE A 8 -12.28 -22.23 33.71
C PHE A 8 -13.79 -21.96 33.77
N THR A 9 -14.20 -20.71 33.51
CA THR A 9 -15.60 -20.25 33.56
C THR A 9 -16.13 -19.92 32.17
N PHE A 10 -17.46 -19.84 32.03
CA PHE A 10 -18.10 -19.44 30.77
C PHE A 10 -17.71 -18.02 30.34
N THR A 11 -17.46 -17.13 31.30
CA THR A 11 -16.98 -15.77 31.05
C THR A 11 -15.59 -15.80 30.42
N THR A 12 -14.66 -16.58 30.97
CA THR A 12 -13.31 -16.78 30.39
C THR A 12 -13.38 -17.38 28.98
N LEU A 13 -14.32 -18.30 28.72
CA LEU A 13 -14.52 -18.84 27.36
C LEU A 13 -14.97 -17.75 26.38
N LYS A 14 -15.93 -16.90 26.78
CA LYS A 14 -16.37 -15.76 25.96
C LYS A 14 -15.24 -14.77 25.67
N THR A 15 -14.40 -14.46 26.66
CA THR A 15 -13.28 -13.53 26.47
C THR A 15 -12.26 -14.09 25.49
N ILE A 16 -11.94 -15.38 25.61
CA ILE A 16 -11.04 -16.07 24.68
C ILE A 16 -11.62 -16.08 23.26
N LEU A 17 -12.91 -16.37 23.12
CA LEU A 17 -13.57 -16.40 21.82
C LEU A 17 -13.59 -15.01 21.15
N PHE A 18 -13.85 -13.96 21.92
CA PHE A 18 -13.82 -12.59 21.43
C PHE A 18 -12.41 -12.18 20.98
N ALA A 19 -11.39 -12.50 21.78
CA ALA A 19 -9.99 -12.26 21.42
C ALA A 19 -9.60 -13.02 20.13
N LEU A 20 -10.04 -14.27 19.99
CA LEU A 20 -9.80 -15.08 18.79
C LEU A 20 -10.41 -14.43 17.54
N VAL A 21 -11.67 -13.98 17.62
CA VAL A 21 -12.33 -13.28 16.51
C VAL A 21 -11.56 -12.03 16.09
N LEU A 22 -11.08 -11.22 17.04
CA LEU A 22 -10.27 -10.03 16.73
C LEU A 22 -8.98 -10.38 16.00
N THR A 23 -8.29 -11.45 16.40
CA THR A 23 -7.02 -11.86 15.76
C THR A 23 -7.23 -12.40 14.35
N LEU A 24 -8.35 -13.07 14.08
CA LEU A 24 -8.70 -13.60 12.76
C LEU A 24 -9.20 -12.51 11.80
N SER A 25 -9.68 -11.37 12.32
CA SER A 25 -10.12 -10.23 11.51
C SER A 25 -8.97 -9.31 11.04
N THR A 26 -7.72 -9.74 11.16
CA THR A 26 -6.59 -9.00 10.59
C THR A 26 -6.61 -9.18 9.07
N ASN A 27 -7.09 -8.16 8.37
CA ASN A 27 -6.94 -8.11 6.91
C ASN A 27 -5.45 -7.98 6.60
N GLU A 28 -4.93 -8.89 5.78
CA GLU A 28 -3.60 -8.79 5.22
C GLU A 28 -3.49 -7.49 4.41
N LEU A 29 -2.75 -6.50 4.93
CA LEU A 29 -2.40 -5.29 4.19
C LEU A 29 -1.26 -5.61 3.21
N PHE A 30 -1.46 -6.58 2.31
CA PHE A 30 -0.55 -6.77 1.18
C PHE A 30 -0.82 -5.66 0.17
N ALA A 31 -0.21 -4.50 0.42
CA ALA A 31 -0.36 -3.32 -0.44
C ALA A 31 0.30 -3.49 -1.82
N GLN A 32 1.06 -4.57 -2.05
CA GLN A 32 1.89 -4.71 -3.25
C GLN A 32 1.83 -6.15 -3.77
N THR A 33 1.18 -6.33 -4.92
CA THR A 33 1.38 -7.54 -5.72
C THR A 33 2.81 -7.51 -6.28
N ASN A 34 3.43 -8.66 -6.53
CA ASN A 34 4.80 -8.75 -7.07
C ASN A 34 4.89 -8.31 -8.56
N ASN A 35 3.92 -7.55 -9.05
CA ASN A 35 3.88 -7.01 -10.40
C ASN A 35 4.30 -5.54 -10.36
N GLY A 36 5.08 -5.10 -11.35
CA GLY A 36 5.42 -3.69 -11.51
C GLY A 36 4.19 -2.81 -11.81
N ILE A 37 4.38 -1.49 -11.75
CA ILE A 37 3.35 -0.51 -12.09
C ILE A 37 3.46 -0.17 -13.58
N PHE A 38 2.41 -0.44 -14.36
CA PHE A 38 2.31 0.07 -15.73
C PHE A 38 1.83 1.54 -15.69
N PHE A 39 2.65 2.43 -16.25
CA PHE A 39 2.31 3.85 -16.41
C PHE A 39 2.31 4.21 -17.90
N GLN A 40 1.24 4.83 -18.36
CA GLN A 40 1.10 5.34 -19.73
C GLN A 40 0.48 6.73 -19.68
N ALA A 41 1.05 7.67 -20.42
CA ALA A 41 0.56 9.03 -20.56
C ALA A 41 0.73 9.52 -22.01
N VAL A 42 -0.19 10.37 -22.46
CA VAL A 42 -0.15 10.96 -23.81
C VAL A 42 -0.03 12.48 -23.67
N ALA A 43 1.09 13.03 -24.14
CA ALA A 43 1.26 14.48 -24.23
C ALA A 43 0.53 15.01 -25.46
N ARG A 44 -0.30 16.04 -25.29
CA ARG A 44 -1.04 16.70 -26.38
C ARG A 44 -0.83 18.22 -26.38
N ASP A 45 -0.98 18.84 -27.54
CA ASP A 45 -1.05 20.30 -27.68
C ASP A 45 -2.47 20.86 -27.40
N ASN A 46 -2.65 22.18 -27.51
CA ASN A 46 -3.95 22.83 -27.27
C ASN A 46 -5.02 22.48 -28.33
N PHE A 47 -4.63 21.84 -29.43
CA PHE A 47 -5.51 21.36 -30.49
C PHE A 47 -5.75 19.85 -30.41
N SER A 48 -5.35 19.22 -29.30
CA SER A 48 -5.46 17.77 -29.06
C SER A 48 -4.62 16.89 -29.99
N ASN A 49 -3.67 17.43 -30.74
CA ASN A 49 -2.69 16.62 -31.47
C ASN A 49 -1.64 16.07 -30.50
N PRO A 50 -1.00 14.92 -30.79
CA PRO A 50 0.18 14.48 -30.04
C PRO A 50 1.23 15.60 -30.01
N ALA A 51 1.74 15.90 -28.83
CA ALA A 51 2.74 16.94 -28.69
C ALA A 51 4.06 16.44 -29.30
N LYS A 52 4.60 17.16 -30.28
CA LYS A 52 5.84 16.82 -30.99
C LYS A 52 7.06 17.58 -30.43
N ASP A 53 8.24 16.96 -30.46
CA ASP A 53 9.52 17.54 -30.05
C ASP A 53 9.49 18.13 -28.62
N ARG A 54 8.77 17.48 -27.69
CA ARG A 54 8.64 17.94 -26.31
C ARG A 54 9.45 17.05 -25.38
N LYS A 55 10.17 17.71 -24.46
CA LYS A 55 10.76 17.03 -23.31
C LYS A 55 9.71 16.82 -22.23
N ILE A 56 9.51 15.57 -21.84
CA ILE A 56 8.60 15.10 -20.80
C ILE A 56 9.43 14.66 -19.61
N PHE A 57 9.06 15.14 -18.42
CA PHE A 57 9.68 14.76 -17.16
C PHE A 57 8.68 13.91 -16.37
N VAL A 58 9.05 12.68 -16.05
CA VAL A 58 8.25 11.76 -15.25
C VAL A 58 8.93 11.57 -13.92
N GLN A 59 8.30 12.01 -12.84
CA GLN A 59 8.79 11.77 -11.49
C GLN A 59 7.98 10.64 -10.84
N SER A 60 8.68 9.60 -10.39
CA SER A 60 8.11 8.53 -9.58
C SER A 60 8.57 8.67 -8.12
N SER A 61 7.77 8.23 -7.17
CA SER A 61 8.15 8.20 -5.75
C SER A 61 7.60 6.96 -5.07
N ILE A 62 8.42 6.32 -4.24
CA ILE A 62 7.97 5.26 -3.34
C ILE A 62 7.67 5.92 -2.00
N ILE A 63 6.43 5.77 -1.54
CA ILE A 63 5.96 6.25 -0.23
C ILE A 63 5.71 5.02 0.63
N GLN A 64 6.25 5.01 1.84
CA GLN A 64 6.04 3.91 2.79
C GLN A 64 4.94 4.24 3.80
N THR A 65 4.38 3.18 4.38
CA THR A 65 3.41 3.13 5.50
C THR A 65 2.05 3.78 5.27
N THR A 66 1.97 5.02 4.77
CA THR A 66 0.71 5.71 4.51
C THR A 66 0.75 6.48 3.19
N PRO A 67 -0.39 6.81 2.57
CA PRO A 67 -0.42 7.60 1.32
C PRO A 67 0.23 8.98 1.43
N THR A 68 0.40 9.51 2.64
CA THR A 68 1.04 10.79 2.95
C THR A 68 2.36 10.62 3.70
N GLY A 69 2.90 9.39 3.75
CA GLY A 69 4.14 9.06 4.44
C GLY A 69 5.37 9.70 3.82
N ALA A 70 6.53 9.40 4.40
CA ALA A 70 7.80 9.86 3.85
C ALA A 70 8.08 9.20 2.49
N LYS A 71 8.59 10.00 1.55
CA LYS A 71 9.14 9.48 0.29
C LYS A 71 10.48 8.81 0.59
N VAL A 72 10.60 7.52 0.32
CA VAL A 72 11.83 6.74 0.54
C VAL A 72 12.68 6.60 -0.72
N LEU A 73 12.05 6.77 -1.88
CA LEU A 73 12.71 6.85 -3.17
C LEU A 73 12.02 7.93 -4.00
N THR A 74 12.79 8.67 -4.79
CA THR A 74 12.28 9.58 -5.81
C THR A 74 13.21 9.50 -7.00
N GLU A 75 12.64 9.24 -8.18
CA GLU A 75 13.37 9.14 -9.43
C GLU A 75 12.73 10.08 -10.46
N GLU A 76 13.55 10.66 -11.32
CA GLU A 76 13.10 11.48 -12.46
C GLU A 76 13.61 10.86 -13.75
N HIS A 77 12.71 10.64 -14.70
CA HIS A 77 13.03 10.17 -16.04
C HIS A 77 12.64 11.22 -17.07
N GLN A 78 13.53 11.47 -18.03
CA GLN A 78 13.28 12.38 -19.15
C GLN A 78 13.06 11.57 -20.42
N ALA A 79 11.94 11.81 -21.09
CA ALA A 79 11.62 11.26 -22.39
C ALA A 79 11.33 12.39 -23.38
N ASN A 80 11.57 12.16 -24.66
CA ASN A 80 11.19 13.10 -25.71
C ASN A 80 10.05 12.51 -26.54
N THR A 81 9.13 13.35 -26.98
CA THR A 81 8.14 12.97 -28.00
C THR A 81 8.73 13.11 -29.41
N ASP A 82 8.35 12.20 -30.29
CA ASP A 82 8.69 12.19 -31.73
C ASP A 82 7.91 13.25 -32.53
#